data_AF-A0A0A9YQ40-F1
#
_entry.id   AF-A0A0A9YQ40-F1
#
_cell.length_a   1.000
_cell.length_b   1.000
_cell.length_c   1.000
_cell.angle_alpha   90.00
_cell.angle_beta   90.00
_cell.angle_gamma   90.00
#
_symmetry.space_group_name_H-M   'P 1'
#
loop_
_entity.id
_entity.type
_entity.pdbx_description
1 polymer ?
#
loop_
_entity_poly.entity_id
_entity_poly.type
_entity_poly.pdbx_seq_one_letter_code
_entity_poly.pdbx_strand_id
1 'polypeptide(L)'
;EEEQQQQLAMKSWFYTYCQPQALASKSPRDDAMVGQRCFHKRRTKSEDEVLRMREELIHEEDRKISNESKGLRQFTFRVEAKTDRLERVGVSGNCAELGSWAPENVILMDREGNTDIWSKSLLLPLLSDEFIKYRYVVVTDENYNEENIKKGPTVPTIKSIRRWEANRTVRKLAPISNTLQATGSFRKEYLSMSEHAIREARRERTGPPIPDYIRPRR
;
A
#
# COMPACT_ATOMS: atom_id res chain seq x y z
N GLU A 1 25.08 -4.54 36.39
CA GLU A 1 23.82 -4.54 37.17
C GLU A 1 22.71 -3.72 36.51
N GLU A 2 23.00 -2.54 35.94
CA GLU A 2 22.01 -1.73 35.20
C GLU A 2 21.35 -2.46 33.99
N GLU A 3 22.10 -3.30 33.28
CA GLU A 3 21.60 -4.01 32.09
C GLU A 3 20.59 -5.13 32.45
N GLN A 4 20.71 -5.73 33.64
CA GLN A 4 19.72 -6.68 34.15
C GLN A 4 18.41 -5.99 34.56
N GLN A 5 18.47 -4.73 35.03
CA GLN A 5 17.27 -3.94 35.35
C GLN A 5 16.47 -3.55 34.10
N GLN A 6 17.13 -3.26 32.97
CA GLN A 6 16.44 -2.96 31.71
C GLN A 6 15.78 -4.21 31.08
N GLN A 7 16.39 -5.39 31.21
CA GLN A 7 15.78 -6.64 30.74
C GLN A 7 14.56 -7.05 31.58
N LEU A 8 14.54 -6.75 32.89
CA LEU A 8 13.37 -6.98 33.74
C LEU A 8 12.22 -6.00 33.44
N ALA A 9 12.53 -4.75 33.08
CA ALA A 9 11.51 -3.76 32.69
C ALA A 9 10.79 -4.13 31.37
N MET A 10 11.51 -4.66 30.37
CA MET A 10 10.88 -5.11 29.12
C MET A 10 10.06 -6.40 29.27
N LYS A 11 10.49 -7.33 30.13
CA LYS A 11 9.70 -8.55 30.43
C LYS A 11 8.42 -8.23 31.22
N SER A 12 8.41 -7.15 32.00
CA SER A 12 7.23 -6.70 32.73
C SER A 12 6.16 -6.07 31.83
N TRP A 13 6.51 -5.52 30.67
CA TRP A 13 5.52 -4.91 29.77
C TRP A 13 4.76 -5.95 28.93
N PHE A 14 5.38 -7.07 28.58
CA PHE A 14 4.74 -8.10 27.74
C PHE A 14 3.69 -8.96 28.45
N TYR A 15 3.60 -8.91 29.79
CA TYR A 15 2.59 -9.66 30.55
C TYR A 15 1.31 -8.88 30.87
N THR A 16 1.19 -7.62 30.44
CA THR A 16 0.06 -6.76 30.84
C THR A 16 -1.08 -6.67 29.81
N TYR A 17 -0.93 -7.28 28.63
CA TYR A 17 -1.93 -7.25 27.55
C TYR A 17 -2.34 -8.64 27.07
N CYS A 18 -2.59 -9.57 28.00
CA CYS A 18 -3.41 -10.76 27.73
C CYS A 18 -3.89 -11.37 29.05
N GLN A 19 -4.65 -10.59 29.82
CA GLN A 19 -5.43 -11.14 30.93
C GLN A 19 -6.88 -11.25 30.49
N PRO A 20 -7.38 -12.45 30.15
CA PRO A 20 -8.81 -12.66 30.01
C PRO A 20 -9.46 -12.36 31.37
N GLN A 21 -10.42 -11.44 31.39
CA GLN A 21 -11.25 -11.18 32.57
C GLN A 21 -12.01 -12.47 32.91
N ALA A 22 -11.46 -13.23 33.85
CA ALA A 22 -12.17 -14.31 34.52
C ALA A 22 -13.27 -13.67 35.37
N LEU A 23 -14.51 -13.74 34.87
CA LEU A 23 -15.70 -13.39 35.62
C LEU A 23 -15.81 -14.31 36.83
N ALA A 24 -15.57 -13.73 37.99
CA ALA A 24 -15.68 -14.38 39.28
C ALA A 24 -17.14 -14.80 39.56
N SER A 25 -17.23 -16.05 40.00
CA SER A 25 -18.28 -16.73 40.74
C SER A 25 -19.16 -15.81 41.60
N LYS A 26 -20.48 -15.88 41.34
CA LYS A 26 -21.51 -15.54 42.34
C LYS A 26 -21.99 -16.82 43.01
N SER A 27 -22.06 -16.75 44.35
CA SER A 27 -22.44 -17.84 45.25
C SER A 27 -23.92 -18.21 45.15
N PRO A 28 -24.32 -19.39 45.66
CA PRO A 28 -25.69 -19.86 45.66
C PRO A 28 -26.42 -19.33 46.89
N ARG A 29 -27.58 -18.69 46.69
CA ARG A 29 -28.66 -18.68 47.67
C ARG A 29 -29.99 -18.80 46.96
N ASP A 30 -30.71 -19.80 47.43
CA ASP A 30 -32.05 -20.24 47.08
C ASP A 30 -33.05 -19.08 47.18
N ASP A 31 -33.95 -19.00 46.20
CA ASP A 31 -35.37 -18.80 46.51
C ASP A 31 -36.24 -19.20 45.33
N ALA A 32 -37.18 -20.08 45.66
CA ALA A 32 -38.12 -20.71 44.75
C ALA A 32 -39.13 -19.70 44.21
N MET A 33 -39.21 -19.58 42.90
CA MET A 33 -40.44 -19.17 42.19
C MET A 33 -40.48 -19.92 40.86
N VAL A 34 -41.40 -20.88 40.79
CA VAL A 34 -41.80 -21.63 39.59
C VAL A 34 -42.48 -20.67 38.63
N GLY A 35 -41.68 -19.97 37.83
CA GLY A 35 -42.14 -19.23 36.66
C GLY A 35 -41.89 -20.07 35.43
N GLN A 36 -42.95 -20.50 34.74
CA GLN A 36 -42.90 -21.12 33.42
C GLN A 36 -42.09 -20.22 32.47
N ARG A 37 -40.81 -20.53 32.30
CA ARG A 37 -39.98 -19.92 31.26
C ARG A 37 -40.34 -20.61 29.97
N CYS A 38 -41.19 -19.95 29.17
CA CYS A 38 -41.36 -20.25 27.77
C CYS A 38 -39.97 -20.28 27.13
N PHE A 39 -39.44 -21.48 26.87
CA PHE A 39 -38.24 -21.70 26.08
C PHE A 39 -38.53 -21.16 24.68
N HIS A 40 -38.24 -19.88 24.47
CA HIS A 40 -38.21 -19.28 23.16
C HIS A 40 -37.07 -19.96 22.43
N LYS A 41 -37.43 -20.98 21.65
CA LYS A 41 -36.56 -21.74 20.76
C LYS A 41 -35.87 -20.70 19.88
N ARG A 42 -34.63 -20.33 20.23
CA ARG A 42 -33.84 -19.37 19.46
C ARG A 42 -33.72 -19.97 18.07
N ARG A 43 -34.38 -19.36 17.10
CA ARG A 43 -34.35 -19.76 15.71
C ARG A 43 -32.90 -19.54 15.27
N THR A 44 -32.13 -20.61 15.20
CA THR A 44 -30.80 -20.57 14.61
C THR A 44 -31.01 -20.16 13.16
N LYS A 45 -30.33 -19.08 12.74
CA LYS A 45 -30.28 -18.68 11.33
C LYS A 45 -29.92 -19.91 10.51
N SER A 46 -30.58 -20.12 9.38
CA SER A 46 -30.22 -21.23 8.50
C SER A 46 -28.76 -21.07 8.06
N GLU A 47 -28.07 -22.18 7.81
CA GLU A 47 -26.69 -22.14 7.33
C GLU A 47 -26.55 -21.24 6.09
N ASP A 48 -27.55 -21.25 5.20
CA ASP A 48 -27.63 -20.35 4.03
C ASP A 48 -27.65 -18.85 4.38
N GLU A 49 -28.27 -18.45 5.50
CA GLU A 49 -28.27 -17.05 5.93
C GLU A 49 -26.89 -16.65 6.49
N VAL A 50 -26.21 -17.57 7.17
CA VAL A 50 -24.85 -17.36 7.66
C VAL A 50 -23.85 -17.23 6.50
N LEU A 51 -24.00 -18.06 5.46
CA LEU A 51 -23.17 -17.99 4.26
C LEU A 51 -23.34 -16.66 3.52
N ARG A 52 -24.58 -16.19 3.33
CA ARG A 52 -24.85 -14.87 2.69
C ARG A 52 -24.23 -13.71 3.47
N MET A 53 -24.35 -13.69 4.80
CA MET A 53 -23.72 -12.63 5.62
C MET A 53 -22.19 -12.66 5.51
N ARG A 54 -21.57 -13.84 5.37
CA ARG A 54 -20.12 -13.97 5.20
C ARG A 54 -19.65 -13.45 3.83
N GLU A 55 -20.40 -13.73 2.77
CA GLU A 55 -20.10 -13.22 1.42
C GLU A 55 -20.23 -11.68 1.34
N GLU A 56 -21.25 -11.10 1.98
CA GLU A 56 -21.40 -9.64 2.06
C GLU A 56 -20.23 -8.97 2.79
N LEU A 57 -19.75 -9.57 3.88
CA LEU A 57 -18.59 -9.06 4.62
C LEU A 57 -17.32 -9.06 3.77
N ILE A 58 -17.08 -10.11 2.99
CA ILE A 58 -15.92 -10.20 2.09
C ILE A 58 -15.98 -9.10 1.03
N HIS A 59 -17.15 -8.87 0.42
CA HIS A 59 -17.30 -7.81 -0.59
C HIS A 59 -17.15 -6.39 -0.03
N GLU A 60 -17.56 -6.15 1.21
CA GLU A 60 -17.38 -4.86 1.88
C GLU A 60 -15.89 -4.60 2.18
N GLU A 61 -15.14 -5.62 2.59
CA GLU A 61 -13.69 -5.54 2.78
C GLU A 61 -12.96 -5.27 1.44
N ASP A 62 -13.30 -5.97 0.37
CA ASP A 62 -12.73 -5.75 -0.96
C ASP A 62 -12.98 -4.33 -1.47
N ARG A 63 -14.18 -3.77 -1.22
CA ARG A 63 -14.50 -2.38 -1.57
C ARG A 63 -13.67 -1.38 -0.79
N LYS A 64 -13.43 -1.62 0.50
CA LYS A 64 -12.57 -0.76 1.34
C LYS A 64 -11.12 -0.80 0.85
N ILE A 65 -10.57 -1.97 0.57
CA ILE A 65 -9.22 -2.14 0.03
C ILE A 65 -9.07 -1.43 -1.34
N SER A 66 -10.09 -1.53 -2.21
CA SER A 66 -10.07 -0.86 -3.50
C SER A 66 -10.10 0.67 -3.39
N ASN A 67 -10.75 1.21 -2.35
CA ASN A 67 -10.83 2.65 -2.13
C ASN A 67 -9.55 3.21 -1.47
N GLU A 68 -8.88 2.46 -0.61
CA GLU A 68 -7.57 2.85 -0.06
C GLU A 68 -6.46 2.82 -1.14
N SER A 69 -6.58 1.94 -2.14
CA SER A 69 -5.63 1.85 -3.26
C SER A 69 -5.85 2.92 -4.34
N LYS A 70 -7.01 3.60 -4.35
CA LYS A 70 -7.31 4.69 -5.30
C LYS A 70 -6.49 5.92 -4.93
N GLY A 71 -5.26 5.94 -5.40
CA GLY A 71 -4.35 7.06 -5.19
C GLY A 71 -2.93 6.66 -4.92
N LEU A 72 -2.52 5.38 -4.97
CA LEU A 72 -1.10 5.06 -4.86
C LEU A 72 -0.43 5.08 -6.24
N ARG A 73 0.77 5.66 -6.32
CA ARG A 73 1.63 5.59 -7.51
C ARG A 73 2.99 5.03 -7.14
N GLN A 74 3.53 4.22 -8.05
CA GLN A 74 4.89 3.74 -7.93
C GLN A 74 5.89 4.86 -8.25
N PHE A 75 6.79 5.12 -7.32
CA PHE A 75 7.95 5.97 -7.48
C PHE A 75 9.22 5.15 -7.30
N THR A 76 10.18 5.32 -8.19
CA THR A 76 11.50 4.71 -8.07
C THR A 76 12.48 5.75 -7.54
N PHE A 77 12.92 5.55 -6.30
CA PHE A 77 14.01 6.29 -5.71
C PHE A 77 15.32 5.69 -6.20
N ARG A 78 16.23 6.53 -6.68
CA ARG A 78 17.54 6.11 -7.19
C ARG A 78 18.58 7.16 -6.81
N VAL A 79 19.70 6.70 -6.25
CA VAL A 79 20.81 7.57 -5.83
C VAL A 79 22.13 6.85 -5.96
N GLU A 80 23.16 7.57 -6.40
CA GLU A 80 24.54 7.11 -6.38
C GLU A 80 25.20 7.57 -5.08
N ALA A 81 25.67 6.62 -4.26
CA ALA A 81 26.29 6.90 -2.98
C ALA A 81 27.30 5.82 -2.59
N LYS A 82 28.52 6.27 -2.28
CA LYS A 82 29.57 5.42 -1.72
C LYS A 82 29.26 5.11 -0.25
N THR A 83 29.29 3.82 0.09
CA THR A 83 29.01 3.27 1.42
C THR A 83 30.11 2.31 1.84
N ASP A 84 30.43 2.29 3.12
CA ASP A 84 31.39 1.35 3.69
C ASP A 84 30.76 -0.05 3.91
N ARG A 85 31.59 -1.01 4.35
CA ARG A 85 31.12 -2.33 4.81
C ARG A 85 30.16 -2.11 5.99
N LEU A 86 28.97 -2.74 5.94
CA LEU A 86 27.86 -2.59 6.91
C LEU A 86 27.04 -1.29 6.80
N GLU A 87 27.36 -0.39 5.87
CA GLU A 87 26.52 0.76 5.58
C GLU A 87 25.48 0.43 4.50
N ARG A 88 24.28 0.99 4.63
CA ARG A 88 23.24 0.96 3.59
C ARG A 88 22.66 2.35 3.40
N VAL A 89 22.16 2.60 2.20
CA VAL A 89 21.38 3.79 1.91
C VAL A 89 19.91 3.52 2.21
N GLY A 90 19.28 4.48 2.87
CA GLY A 90 17.84 4.54 3.07
C GLY A 90 17.25 5.86 2.60
N VAL A 91 15.93 5.89 2.50
CA VAL A 91 15.15 7.09 2.22
C VAL A 91 14.16 7.31 3.36
N SER A 92 14.02 8.56 3.77
CA SER A 92 13.01 9.00 4.74
C SER A 92 12.34 10.28 4.26
N GLY A 93 11.09 10.48 4.65
CA GLY A 93 10.27 11.59 4.17
C GLY A 93 9.10 11.93 5.07
N ASN A 94 8.30 12.91 4.68
CA ASN A 94 7.18 13.40 5.48
C ASN A 94 5.96 12.47 5.52
N CYS A 95 5.76 11.61 4.51
CA CYS A 95 4.64 10.68 4.49
C CYS A 95 4.95 9.38 5.25
N ALA A 96 3.90 8.66 5.65
CA ALA A 96 4.01 7.45 6.46
C ALA A 96 4.77 6.32 5.72
N GLU A 97 4.59 6.22 4.41
CA GLU A 97 5.26 5.25 3.53
C GLU A 97 6.76 5.52 3.41
N LEU A 98 7.20 6.73 3.76
CA LEU A 98 8.61 7.13 3.86
C LEU A 98 9.06 7.29 5.33
N GLY A 99 8.29 6.77 6.28
CA GLY A 99 8.67 6.70 7.69
C GLY A 99 8.48 8.00 8.49
N SER A 100 7.83 9.03 7.95
CA SER A 100 7.50 10.28 8.69
C SER A 100 8.69 10.95 9.40
N TRP A 101 9.87 10.93 8.78
CA TRP A 101 11.15 11.39 9.35
C TRP A 101 11.63 10.65 10.61
N ALA A 102 10.97 9.55 10.98
CA ALA A 102 11.36 8.73 12.12
C ALA A 102 12.57 7.85 11.75
N PRO A 103 13.66 7.88 12.53
CA PRO A 103 14.88 7.16 12.20
C PRO A 103 14.72 5.63 12.23
N GLU A 104 13.80 5.13 13.06
CA GLU A 104 13.41 3.73 13.14
C GLU A 104 12.65 3.23 11.90
N ASN A 105 11.99 4.13 11.16
CA ASN A 105 11.13 3.80 10.02
C ASN A 105 11.75 4.17 8.67
N VAL A 106 13.08 4.35 8.62
CA VAL A 106 13.79 4.64 7.37
C VAL A 106 13.64 3.45 6.41
N ILE A 107 13.31 3.75 5.16
CA ILE A 107 13.13 2.72 4.14
C ILE A 107 14.49 2.40 3.51
N LEU A 108 15.03 1.21 3.81
CA LEU A 108 16.31 0.79 3.24
C LEU A 108 16.20 0.47 1.74
N MET A 109 17.18 0.90 0.97
CA MET A 109 17.27 0.70 -0.47
C MET A 109 18.12 -0.54 -0.82
N ASP A 110 17.95 -1.02 -2.05
CA ASP A 110 18.69 -2.16 -2.58
C ASP A 110 19.83 -1.66 -3.47
N ARG A 111 20.99 -2.32 -3.37
CA ARG A 111 22.17 -1.99 -4.17
C ARG A 111 22.05 -2.62 -5.56
N GLU A 112 22.26 -1.84 -6.62
CA GLU A 112 22.22 -2.33 -8.02
C GLU A 112 23.52 -3.09 -8.33
N GLY A 113 23.54 -4.40 -8.05
CA GLY A 113 24.70 -5.26 -8.29
C GLY A 113 25.94 -4.82 -7.50
N ASN A 114 27.08 -4.70 -8.18
CA ASN A 114 28.35 -4.27 -7.59
C ASN A 114 28.63 -2.76 -7.78
N THR A 115 27.60 -1.96 -8.07
CA THR A 115 27.74 -0.51 -8.29
C THR A 115 27.47 0.27 -7.01
N ASP A 116 27.81 1.56 -6.99
CA ASP A 116 27.43 2.47 -5.90
C ASP A 116 26.04 3.08 -6.09
N ILE A 117 25.21 2.43 -6.90
CA ILE A 117 23.83 2.87 -7.17
C ILE A 117 22.88 2.09 -6.27
N TRP A 118 22.01 2.84 -5.61
CA TRP A 118 20.97 2.34 -4.74
C TRP A 118 19.62 2.68 -5.34
N SER A 119 18.71 1.70 -5.40
CA SER A 119 17.35 1.94 -5.85
C SER A 119 16.30 1.21 -5.03
N LYS A 120 15.10 1.79 -4.99
CA LYS A 120 13.91 1.15 -4.43
C LYS A 120 12.64 1.75 -5.03
N SER A 121 11.70 0.89 -5.37
CA SER A 121 10.38 1.30 -5.85
C SER A 121 9.36 1.22 -4.72
N LEU A 122 8.66 2.32 -4.47
CA LEU A 122 7.65 2.45 -3.41
C LEU A 122 6.33 2.93 -3.99
N LEU A 123 5.23 2.48 -3.40
CA LEU A 123 3.89 3.00 -3.68
C LEU A 123 3.62 4.16 -2.72
N LEU A 124 3.44 5.36 -3.25
CA LEU A 124 3.19 6.57 -2.46
C LEU A 124 1.82 7.17 -2.78
N PRO A 125 1.17 7.83 -1.81
CA PRO A 125 -0.10 8.51 -2.02
C PRO A 125 0.04 9.70 -2.98
N LEU A 126 -0.82 9.74 -3.98
CA LEU A 126 -1.01 10.77 -4.99
C LEU A 126 -1.96 11.86 -4.54
N LEU A 127 -2.87 11.53 -3.62
CA LEU A 127 -3.97 12.39 -3.20
C LEU A 127 -3.55 13.49 -2.22
N SER A 128 -2.27 13.61 -1.89
CA SER A 128 -1.82 14.74 -1.10
C SER A 128 -1.74 15.99 -1.98
N ASP A 129 -2.46 17.04 -1.60
CA ASP A 129 -2.27 18.38 -2.16
C ASP A 129 -0.88 18.95 -1.82
N GLU A 130 -0.17 18.31 -0.90
CA GLU A 130 1.16 18.68 -0.46
C GLU A 130 2.27 17.96 -1.24
N PHE A 131 3.43 18.62 -1.32
CA PHE A 131 4.66 18.02 -1.82
C PHE A 131 5.13 16.90 -0.88
N ILE A 132 5.45 15.73 -1.45
CA ILE A 132 6.18 14.69 -0.72
C ILE A 132 7.62 15.14 -0.59
N LYS A 133 8.06 15.37 0.64
CA LYS A 133 9.41 15.79 1.00
C LYS A 133 10.21 14.57 1.44
N TYR A 134 11.43 14.42 0.95
CA TYR A 134 12.28 13.28 1.30
C TYR A 134 13.76 13.65 1.33
N ARG A 135 14.55 12.80 1.99
CA ARG A 135 16.02 12.83 1.99
C ARG A 135 16.60 11.42 2.01
N TYR A 136 17.80 11.31 1.47
CA TYR A 136 18.61 10.11 1.63
C TYR A 136 19.39 10.14 2.93
N VAL A 137 19.58 8.95 3.51
CA VAL A 137 20.32 8.73 4.74
C VAL A 137 21.20 7.50 4.60
N VAL A 138 22.41 7.56 5.14
CA VAL A 138 23.29 6.40 5.27
C VAL A 138 23.15 5.88 6.69
N VAL A 139 22.82 4.60 6.81
CA VAL A 139 22.60 3.90 8.07
C VAL A 139 23.56 2.73 8.22
N THR A 140 23.80 2.33 9.46
CA THR A 140 24.49 1.07 9.77
C THR A 140 23.46 -0.02 10.02
N ASP A 141 23.58 -1.13 9.30
CA ASP A 141 22.70 -2.30 9.39
C ASP A 141 23.52 -3.48 9.91
N GLU A 142 23.23 -3.95 11.13
CA GLU A 142 23.96 -5.06 11.77
C GLU A 142 23.81 -6.37 11.01
N ASN A 143 22.69 -6.52 10.31
CA ASN A 143 22.37 -7.74 9.59
C ASN A 143 22.83 -7.72 8.13
N TYR A 144 23.39 -6.59 7.67
CA TYR A 144 23.87 -6.45 6.30
C TYR A 144 25.20 -7.17 6.10
N ASN A 145 25.09 -8.44 5.71
CA ASN A 145 26.18 -9.21 5.15
C ASN A 145 25.76 -9.67 3.74
N GLU A 146 26.63 -9.50 2.74
CA GLU A 146 26.36 -9.91 1.35
C GLU A 146 26.00 -11.40 1.26
N GLU A 147 26.53 -12.22 2.17
CA GLU A 147 26.21 -13.64 2.28
C GLU A 147 24.78 -13.89 2.77
N ASN A 148 24.23 -13.01 3.61
CA ASN A 148 22.88 -13.15 4.14
C ASN A 148 21.81 -12.87 3.07
N ILE A 149 22.15 -12.10 2.03
CA ILE A 149 21.25 -11.85 0.89
C ILE A 149 20.85 -13.18 0.23
N LYS A 150 21.76 -14.17 0.21
CA LYS A 150 21.49 -15.51 -0.35
C LYS A 150 20.64 -16.39 0.56
N LYS A 151 20.58 -16.11 1.86
CA LYS A 151 19.88 -16.92 2.88
C LYS A 151 18.39 -16.60 3.00
N GLY A 152 17.89 -15.63 2.24
CA GLY A 152 16.50 -15.24 2.22
C GLY A 152 16.24 -13.89 2.91
N PRO A 153 14.96 -13.50 3.02
CA PRO A 153 14.57 -12.18 3.53
C PRO A 153 14.88 -12.07 5.01
N THR A 154 16.03 -11.47 5.34
CA THR A 154 16.33 -11.05 6.70
C THR A 154 15.64 -9.71 6.94
N VAL A 155 14.91 -9.57 8.05
CA VAL A 155 14.32 -8.29 8.41
C VAL A 155 15.47 -7.32 8.69
N PRO A 156 15.64 -6.26 7.89
CA PRO A 156 16.71 -5.31 8.12
C PRO A 156 16.50 -4.61 9.46
N THR A 157 17.57 -4.43 10.24
CA THR A 157 17.49 -3.78 11.55
C THR A 157 18.45 -2.61 11.56
N ILE A 158 17.90 -1.40 11.62
CA ILE A 158 18.69 -0.18 11.62
C ILE A 158 19.32 -0.01 13.00
N LYS A 159 20.65 -0.07 13.07
CA LYS A 159 21.37 0.14 14.32
C LYS A 159 21.51 1.62 14.65
N SER A 160 21.98 2.41 13.67
CA SER A 160 22.14 3.85 13.82
C SER A 160 22.22 4.57 12.49
N ILE A 161 21.81 5.85 12.49
CA ILE A 161 22.01 6.77 11.37
C ILE A 161 23.45 7.30 11.42
N ARG A 162 24.19 7.12 10.33
CA ARG A 162 25.59 7.56 10.18
C ARG A 162 25.67 8.98 9.68
N ARG A 163 24.95 9.29 8.59
CA ARG A 163 24.93 10.62 7.97
C ARG A 163 23.67 10.83 7.13
N TRP A 164 23.14 12.04 7.14
CA TRP A 164 22.16 12.50 6.16
C TRP A 164 22.86 12.93 4.87
N GLU A 165 22.13 12.97 3.75
CA GLU A 165 22.67 13.56 2.52
C GLU A 165 23.17 14.99 2.76
N ALA A 166 24.27 15.38 2.10
CA ALA A 166 24.88 16.70 2.27
C ALA A 166 24.00 17.84 1.72
N ASN A 167 22.99 17.51 0.90
CA ASN A 167 22.08 18.50 0.35
C ASN A 167 21.21 19.10 1.47
N ARG A 168 21.44 20.39 1.76
CA ARG A 168 20.65 21.14 2.74
C ARG A 168 19.22 21.41 2.28
N THR A 169 18.97 21.39 0.97
CA THR A 169 17.61 21.53 0.44
C THR A 169 16.90 20.18 0.48
N VAL A 170 15.76 20.14 1.16
CA VAL A 170 14.91 18.94 1.19
C VAL A 170 14.38 18.69 -0.22
N ARG A 171 14.53 17.47 -0.73
CA ARG A 171 14.01 17.08 -2.04
C ARG A 171 12.49 17.02 -1.97
N LYS A 172 11.84 17.35 -3.08
CA LYS A 172 10.38 17.40 -3.17
C LYS A 172 9.93 16.65 -4.41
N LEU A 173 8.93 15.80 -4.26
CA LEU A 173 8.13 15.28 -5.37
C LEU A 173 6.88 16.16 -5.46
N ALA A 174 6.58 16.65 -6.65
CA ALA A 174 5.38 17.43 -6.88
C ALA A 174 4.14 16.59 -6.56
N PRO A 175 3.12 17.17 -5.91
CA PRO A 175 1.82 16.53 -5.86
C PRO A 175 1.37 16.31 -7.29
N ILE A 176 0.95 15.09 -7.62
CA ILE A 176 0.37 14.82 -8.93
C ILE A 176 -1.12 15.11 -8.74
N SER A 177 -1.47 16.40 -8.66
CA SER A 177 -2.86 16.83 -8.78
C SER A 177 -3.40 16.18 -10.04
N ASN A 178 -4.49 15.41 -9.92
CA ASN A 178 -5.17 14.54 -10.92
C ASN A 178 -5.11 15.02 -12.39
N THR A 179 -3.92 15.15 -12.98
CA THR A 179 -3.68 15.57 -14.37
C THR A 179 -3.90 14.40 -15.32
N LEU A 180 -4.39 13.28 -14.80
CA LEU A 180 -5.09 12.28 -15.58
C LEU A 180 -6.45 12.78 -16.12
N GLN A 181 -6.98 13.93 -15.69
CA GLN A 181 -8.01 14.62 -16.49
C GLN A 181 -7.46 15.22 -17.79
N ALA A 182 -6.15 15.52 -17.90
CA ALA A 182 -5.59 16.10 -19.12
C ALA A 182 -5.30 15.06 -20.22
N THR A 183 -4.91 13.82 -19.86
CA THR A 183 -4.71 12.76 -20.87
C THR A 183 -6.03 12.07 -21.27
N GLY A 184 -7.06 12.14 -20.41
CA GLY A 184 -8.43 11.77 -20.80
C GLY A 184 -9.03 12.73 -21.85
N SER A 185 -8.64 14.00 -21.83
CA SER A 185 -9.02 14.98 -22.86
C SER A 185 -8.26 14.74 -24.17
N PHE A 186 -6.96 14.47 -24.10
CA PHE A 186 -6.16 14.19 -25.31
C PHE A 186 -6.53 12.88 -26.02
N ARG A 187 -6.99 11.86 -25.28
CA ARG A 187 -7.49 10.61 -25.90
C ARG A 187 -8.82 10.79 -26.62
N LYS A 188 -9.68 11.72 -26.21
CA LYS A 188 -10.96 11.97 -26.90
C LYS A 188 -10.76 12.64 -28.26
N GLU A 189 -9.81 13.55 -28.39
CA GLU A 189 -9.48 14.16 -29.69
C GLU A 189 -8.79 13.17 -30.65
N TYR A 190 -7.90 12.30 -30.15
CA TYR A 190 -7.31 11.26 -31.00
C TYR A 190 -8.32 10.18 -31.43
N LEU A 191 -9.27 9.82 -30.56
CA LEU A 191 -10.34 8.89 -30.92
C LEU A 191 -11.32 9.51 -31.92
N SER A 192 -11.67 10.79 -31.79
CA SER A 192 -12.53 11.47 -32.78
C SER A 192 -11.86 11.61 -34.15
N MET A 193 -10.55 11.86 -34.19
CA MET A 193 -9.78 11.83 -35.44
C MET A 193 -9.74 10.42 -36.05
N SER A 194 -9.64 9.37 -35.24
CA SER A 194 -9.67 7.99 -35.73
C SER A 194 -11.04 7.59 -36.29
N GLU A 195 -12.14 8.05 -35.70
CA GLU A 195 -13.49 7.79 -36.23
C GLU A 195 -13.70 8.44 -37.59
N HIS A 196 -13.25 9.69 -37.77
CA HIS A 196 -13.32 10.38 -39.07
C HIS A 196 -12.47 9.65 -40.12
N ALA A 197 -11.23 9.25 -39.77
CA ALA A 197 -10.36 8.47 -40.65
C ALA A 197 -10.96 7.10 -41.00
N ILE A 198 -11.60 6.42 -40.04
CA ILE A 198 -12.33 5.15 -40.27
C ILE A 198 -13.54 5.39 -41.19
N ARG A 199 -14.24 6.52 -41.07
CA ARG A 199 -15.39 6.89 -41.91
C ARG A 199 -14.97 7.18 -43.35
N GLU A 200 -13.89 7.93 -43.54
CA GLU A 200 -13.28 8.22 -44.83
C GLU A 200 -12.77 6.94 -45.51
N ALA A 201 -12.03 6.09 -44.79
CA ALA A 201 -11.55 4.81 -45.32
C ALA A 201 -12.69 3.84 -45.71
N ARG A 202 -13.85 3.91 -45.03
CA ARG A 202 -15.05 3.15 -45.43
C ARG A 202 -15.70 3.71 -46.69
N ARG A 203 -15.72 5.05 -46.85
CA ARG A 203 -16.22 5.70 -48.08
C ARG A 203 -15.37 5.34 -49.30
N GLU A 204 -14.05 5.24 -49.16
CA GLU A 204 -13.19 4.85 -50.28
C GLU A 204 -13.44 3.40 -50.75
N ARG A 205 -13.80 2.49 -49.83
CA ARG A 205 -14.10 1.09 -50.19
C ARG A 205 -15.45 0.92 -50.86
N THR A 206 -16.45 1.67 -50.43
CA THR A 206 -17.73 1.73 -51.13
C THR A 206 -17.62 2.83 -52.17
N GLY A 207 -17.10 2.51 -53.36
CA GLY A 207 -17.01 3.45 -54.47
C GLY A 207 -18.31 4.26 -54.67
N PRO A 208 -18.25 5.40 -55.38
CA PRO A 208 -19.35 6.34 -55.48
C PRO A 208 -20.67 5.62 -55.80
N PRO A 209 -21.79 6.01 -55.15
CA PRO A 209 -23.06 5.33 -55.32
C PRO A 209 -23.37 5.18 -56.81
N ILE A 210 -23.59 3.93 -57.23
CA ILE A 210 -23.88 3.62 -58.65
C ILE A 210 -25.15 4.39 -59.00
N PRO A 211 -25.11 5.28 -60.00
CA PRO A 211 -26.27 6.04 -60.40
C PRO A 211 -27.43 5.12 -60.78
N ASP A 212 -28.64 5.44 -60.32
CA ASP A 212 -29.82 4.55 -60.44
C ASP A 212 -30.22 4.24 -61.89
N TYR A 213 -29.72 5.00 -62.87
CA TYR A 213 -29.98 4.74 -64.29
C TYR A 213 -29.30 3.47 -64.84
N ILE A 214 -28.38 2.83 -64.10
CA ILE A 214 -27.72 1.58 -64.53
C ILE A 214 -28.50 0.33 -64.10
N ARG A 215 -29.53 0.43 -63.24
CA ARG A 215 -30.30 -0.77 -62.84
C ARG A 215 -31.15 -1.26 -64.01
N PRO A 216 -30.94 -2.51 -64.49
CA PRO A 216 -31.83 -3.09 -65.48
C PRO A 216 -33.23 -3.23 -64.87
N ARG A 217 -34.22 -2.63 -65.55
CA ARG A 217 -35.63 -2.85 -65.23
C ARG A 217 -35.94 -4.33 -65.45
N ARG A 218 -36.27 -5.03 -64.36
CA ARG A 218 -36.95 -6.32 -64.42
C ARG A 218 -38.44 -6.10 -64.61
#